data_AF-A0A3D5RJM9-F1
#
_entry.id   AF-A0A3D5RJM9-F1
#
_cell.length_a   1.000
_cell.length_b   1.000
_cell.length_c   1.000
_cell.angle_alpha   90.00
_cell.angle_beta   90.00
_cell.angle_gamma   90.00
#
_symmetry.space_group_name_H-M   'P 1'
#
loop_
_entity.id
_entity.type
_entity.pdbx_description
1 polymer ?
#
loop_
_entity_poly.entity_id
_entity_poly.type
_entity_poly.pdbx_seq_one_letter_code
_entity_poly.pdbx_strand_id
1 'polypeptide(L)'
;MKKVITFLTSVCLFCSLAVSTKVVKANSNGYFKGQTLTIYNVEDYISQGEEGYVDIIGNFEKEYGVKVNYYTYDTNETMYNQFTLQKEGTYDLICTSDYMIQKMIKEELVDPIDVSKIPNYEKYAAKTLREKLKAMNVPYEGRTVNLDEFAVGYMWGTLGIVYDPECSDTIREDVKSWDVFWNPTYKNVISIKNSIRDAFVAGLMHSYSKDIEFQKVMNAYLDDPNETNKLKYNALVQDIFDFKLDGSQASDLENKEKIARVKEELISMKKNIFGFEVDSGKNDIITGKIKLNLAYSGDAVYSINTAMEDADKVLEYYVPEDGSNIWYDAWTMPKGAKNKELAYEFLNYLSDPINAADNMDYIGYTPYIVGDELFTLTASWYGAADYDVNSYYSEETKVIYDNVLYECIKEKESENDVLPTNEEYFESCEYDSETTYEEDDMISFNGKIYNCLASTNLSPTEDVESWEEVEGYDLDFLFGNTGSFKEGLRRAVIYPFAGSQNQLETQYPSENIIARCAIMNDFGSYNDQVVIMWGQVKAYTNMLPVYIFLITFVVILIAITVYVLIKHHIVKNYKKSL
;
A
#
# COMPACT_ATOMS: atom_id res chain seq x y z
N MET A 1 9.77 9.74 -33.93
CA MET A 1 11.15 9.21 -33.90
C MET A 1 11.53 9.13 -32.43
N LYS A 2 11.11 8.07 -31.72
CA LYS A 2 12.01 7.00 -31.25
C LYS A 2 13.41 7.50 -30.82
N LYS A 3 13.48 8.24 -29.72
CA LYS A 3 14.48 8.00 -28.68
C LYS A 3 13.70 7.16 -27.65
N VAL A 4 13.77 5.83 -27.68
CA VAL A 4 14.71 5.08 -26.85
C VAL A 4 15.11 5.91 -25.62
N ILE A 5 14.14 6.14 -24.73
CA ILE A 5 14.43 6.19 -23.31
C ILE A 5 14.94 4.78 -23.01
N THR A 6 16.24 4.60 -23.25
CA THR A 6 16.95 3.59 -22.50
C THR A 6 16.89 4.19 -21.11
N PHE A 7 15.95 3.75 -20.29
CA PHE A 7 16.35 3.42 -18.94
C PHE A 7 17.51 2.45 -19.17
N LEU A 8 18.72 3.00 -19.31
CA LEU A 8 19.84 2.30 -18.78
C LEU A 8 19.36 2.02 -17.37
N THR A 9 19.11 0.74 -17.11
CA THR A 9 19.43 0.20 -15.81
C THR A 9 20.83 0.75 -15.52
N SER A 10 20.87 1.96 -14.94
CA SER A 10 21.91 2.38 -14.05
C SER A 10 21.76 1.38 -12.94
N VAL A 11 22.39 0.23 -13.20
CA VAL A 11 22.91 -0.67 -12.22
C VAL A 11 23.80 0.24 -11.39
N CYS A 12 23.17 0.95 -10.44
CA CYS A 12 23.79 1.27 -9.19
C CYS A 12 24.12 -0.11 -8.62
N LEU A 13 25.26 -0.63 -9.06
CA LEU A 13 26.05 -1.50 -8.24
C LEU A 13 26.25 -0.65 -6.99
N PHE A 14 25.36 -0.86 -6.01
CA PHE A 14 25.69 -0.70 -4.60
C PHE A 14 26.86 -1.65 -4.38
N CYS A 15 28.04 -1.24 -4.86
CA CYS A 15 29.32 -1.71 -4.41
C CYS A 15 29.35 -1.24 -2.97
N SER A 16 28.79 -2.10 -2.11
CA SER A 16 28.92 -2.10 -0.67
C SER A 16 30.40 -2.22 -0.34
N LEU A 17 31.14 -1.13 -0.54
CA LEU A 17 32.23 -0.78 0.34
C LEU A 17 31.56 -0.46 1.66
N ALA A 18 31.35 -1.52 2.43
CA ALA A 18 30.98 -1.49 3.82
C ALA A 18 32.01 -0.63 4.58
N VAL A 19 31.86 0.69 4.53
CA VAL A 19 32.46 1.60 5.48
C VAL A 19 31.51 1.57 6.67
N SER A 20 31.62 0.47 7.42
CA SER A 20 31.00 0.32 8.72
C SER A 20 31.40 1.54 9.56
N THR A 21 30.47 2.43 9.84
CA THR A 21 30.57 3.25 11.04
C THR A 21 30.54 2.26 12.20
N LYS A 22 31.74 1.88 12.67
CA LYS A 22 31.93 1.00 13.83
C LYS A 22 31.46 1.73 15.08
N VAL A 23 30.15 1.86 15.25
CA VAL A 23 29.54 1.87 16.56
C VAL A 23 29.73 0.45 17.09
N VAL A 24 30.83 0.25 17.82
CA VAL A 24 31.18 -0.92 18.65
C VAL A 24 30.23 -2.13 18.52
N LYS A 25 30.24 -2.83 17.37
CA LYS A 25 29.70 -4.19 17.19
C LYS A 25 30.66 -5.16 17.87
N ALA A 26 30.70 -5.13 19.20
CA ALA A 26 31.52 -6.04 19.99
C ALA A 26 30.78 -7.38 20.15
N ASN A 27 31.26 -8.43 19.47
CA ASN A 27 31.11 -9.85 19.80
C ASN A 27 29.77 -10.60 19.56
N SER A 28 28.92 -10.24 18.58
CA SER A 28 27.74 -11.07 18.25
C SER A 28 27.98 -12.22 17.24
N ASN A 29 28.98 -12.12 16.35
CA ASN A 29 29.19 -13.10 15.25
C ASN A 29 29.42 -14.57 15.70
N GLY A 30 29.69 -14.81 16.98
CA GLY A 30 29.79 -16.17 17.54
C GLY A 30 28.56 -16.65 18.30
N TYR A 31 27.70 -15.74 18.79
CA TYR A 31 26.61 -16.08 19.71
C TYR A 31 25.46 -16.79 19.00
N PHE A 32 25.09 -16.31 17.81
CA PHE A 32 23.99 -16.87 17.04
C PHE A 32 24.39 -18.01 16.12
N LYS A 33 25.69 -18.22 15.91
CA LYS A 33 26.21 -19.14 14.89
C LYS A 33 25.61 -20.55 15.03
N GLY A 34 25.01 -21.04 13.94
CA GLY A 34 24.37 -22.36 13.85
C GLY A 34 22.94 -22.42 14.38
N GLN A 35 22.38 -21.31 14.88
CA GLN A 35 20.95 -21.20 15.18
C GLN A 35 20.13 -21.09 13.89
N THR A 36 18.82 -21.33 13.99
CA THR A 36 17.89 -21.23 12.87
C THR A 36 16.71 -20.36 13.25
N LEU A 37 16.50 -19.28 12.52
CA LEU A 37 15.33 -18.42 12.62
C LEU A 37 14.24 -18.95 11.68
N THR A 38 13.01 -19.09 12.16
CA THR A 38 11.88 -19.53 11.32
C THR A 38 10.84 -18.43 11.19
N ILE A 39 10.62 -17.95 9.97
CA ILE A 39 9.80 -16.79 9.64
C ILE A 39 8.60 -17.23 8.81
N TYR A 40 7.44 -16.59 9.05
CA TYR A 40 6.27 -16.68 8.17
C TYR A 40 5.83 -15.27 7.76
N ASN A 41 5.89 -14.96 6.48
CA ASN A 41 5.57 -13.61 5.95
C ASN A 41 4.68 -13.70 4.70
N VAL A 42 4.20 -12.58 4.21
CA VAL A 42 3.52 -12.46 2.92
C VAL A 42 4.51 -12.80 1.77
N GLU A 43 3.99 -13.38 0.68
CA GLU A 43 4.73 -13.56 -0.57
C GLU A 43 5.27 -12.23 -1.12
N ASP A 44 6.42 -12.25 -1.80
CA ASP A 44 7.08 -11.10 -2.46
C ASP A 44 7.29 -9.87 -1.56
N TYR A 45 7.46 -10.08 -0.25
CA TYR A 45 7.49 -9.02 0.74
C TYR A 45 8.84 -8.84 1.46
N ILE A 46 9.89 -9.49 0.96
CA ILE A 46 11.28 -9.22 1.33
C ILE A 46 12.22 -9.62 0.18
N SER A 47 13.29 -8.86 -0.06
CA SER A 47 14.23 -9.22 -1.11
C SER A 47 15.07 -10.45 -0.76
N GLN A 48 15.13 -11.39 -1.71
CA GLN A 48 15.90 -12.65 -1.62
C GLN A 48 16.97 -12.75 -2.71
N GLY A 49 17.39 -11.61 -3.27
CA GLY A 49 18.49 -11.56 -4.25
C GLY A 49 18.09 -11.94 -5.67
N GLU A 50 16.84 -11.68 -6.05
CA GLU A 50 16.38 -11.78 -7.44
C GLU A 50 17.07 -10.71 -8.31
N GLU A 51 17.14 -10.94 -9.62
CA GLU A 51 18.04 -10.24 -10.57
C GLU A 51 18.20 -8.72 -10.31
N GLY A 52 19.38 -8.32 -9.80
CA GLY A 52 19.74 -6.92 -9.58
C GLY A 52 19.54 -6.43 -8.14
N TYR A 53 18.76 -7.15 -7.32
CA TYR A 53 18.42 -6.76 -5.96
C TYR A 53 19.31 -7.42 -4.90
N VAL A 54 19.34 -6.79 -3.72
CA VAL A 54 20.13 -7.25 -2.58
C VAL A 54 19.48 -8.46 -1.90
N ASP A 55 20.24 -9.52 -1.66
CA ASP A 55 19.77 -10.66 -0.87
C ASP A 55 19.79 -10.34 0.63
N ILE A 56 18.72 -9.72 1.13
CA ILE A 56 18.57 -9.31 2.54
C ILE A 56 18.66 -10.52 3.47
N ILE A 57 18.01 -11.64 3.12
CA ILE A 57 18.03 -12.86 3.93
C ILE A 57 19.42 -13.50 3.91
N GLY A 58 20.01 -13.68 2.73
CA GLY A 58 21.34 -14.30 2.58
C GLY A 58 22.45 -13.47 3.22
N ASN A 59 22.35 -12.14 3.16
CA ASN A 59 23.28 -11.24 3.85
C ASN A 59 23.17 -11.40 5.37
N PHE A 60 21.97 -11.47 5.93
CA PHE A 60 21.75 -11.74 7.34
C PHE A 60 22.30 -13.12 7.77
N GLU A 61 22.00 -14.18 7.01
CA GLU A 61 22.53 -15.53 7.27
C GLU A 61 24.05 -15.54 7.32
N LYS A 62 24.69 -14.86 6.36
CA LYS A 62 26.15 -14.76 6.25
C LYS A 62 26.75 -13.93 7.39
N GLU A 63 26.14 -12.80 7.74
CA GLU A 63 26.63 -11.90 8.79
C GLU A 63 26.62 -12.59 10.17
N TYR A 64 25.52 -13.26 10.50
CA TYR A 64 25.33 -13.86 11.83
C TYR A 64 25.69 -15.35 11.90
N GLY A 65 25.99 -15.97 10.76
CA GLY A 65 26.31 -17.40 10.67
C GLY A 65 25.13 -18.29 11.04
N VAL A 66 23.91 -17.86 10.70
CA VAL A 66 22.63 -18.51 11.02
C VAL A 66 22.00 -19.11 9.77
N LYS A 67 20.86 -19.78 9.96
CA LYS A 67 19.95 -20.15 8.87
C LYS A 67 18.60 -19.49 9.07
N VAL A 68 17.96 -19.02 8.01
CA VAL A 68 16.59 -18.53 7.98
C VAL A 68 15.73 -19.53 7.20
N ASN A 69 14.72 -20.10 7.86
CA ASN A 69 13.65 -20.79 7.17
C ASN A 69 12.54 -19.77 6.90
N TYR A 70 12.43 -19.32 5.66
CA TYR A 70 11.45 -18.32 5.25
C TYR A 70 10.25 -19.01 4.58
N TYR A 71 9.07 -18.90 5.19
CA TYR A 71 7.81 -19.41 4.65
C TYR A 71 6.91 -18.26 4.25
N THR A 72 6.08 -18.48 3.23
CA THR A 72 5.22 -17.44 2.65
C THR A 72 3.74 -17.83 2.62
N TYR A 73 2.86 -16.84 2.59
CA TYR A 73 1.41 -17.02 2.46
C TYR A 73 0.75 -15.97 1.56
N ASP A 74 -0.46 -16.28 1.07
CA ASP A 74 -1.21 -15.49 0.09
C ASP A 74 -2.21 -14.50 0.72
N THR A 75 -2.87 -14.90 1.81
CA THR A 75 -3.88 -14.10 2.52
C THR A 75 -3.70 -14.24 4.03
N ASN A 76 -4.04 -13.18 4.76
CA ASN A 76 -3.97 -13.17 6.22
C ASN A 76 -4.88 -14.27 6.85
N GLU A 77 -6.01 -14.60 6.23
CA GLU A 77 -6.87 -15.70 6.68
C GLU A 77 -6.24 -17.08 6.45
N THR A 78 -5.55 -17.29 5.31
CA THR A 78 -4.77 -18.52 5.07
C THR A 78 -3.66 -18.62 6.11
N MET A 79 -2.91 -17.54 6.34
CA MET A 79 -1.86 -17.46 7.35
C MET A 79 -2.38 -17.89 8.71
N TYR A 80 -3.45 -17.25 9.19
CA TYR A 80 -4.02 -17.49 10.52
C TYR A 80 -4.43 -18.95 10.71
N ASN A 81 -5.15 -19.52 9.73
CA ASN A 81 -5.60 -20.90 9.78
C ASN A 81 -4.43 -21.88 9.77
N GLN A 82 -3.39 -21.64 8.95
CA GLN A 82 -2.22 -22.50 8.92
C GLN A 82 -1.40 -22.39 10.21
N PHE A 83 -1.18 -21.17 10.70
CA PHE A 83 -0.45 -20.88 11.93
C PHE A 83 -1.06 -21.61 13.15
N THR A 84 -2.38 -21.49 13.34
CA THR A 84 -3.09 -22.09 14.49
C THR A 84 -3.14 -23.62 14.45
N LEU A 85 -2.92 -24.24 13.29
CA LEU A 85 -2.81 -25.70 13.14
C LEU A 85 -1.39 -26.22 13.43
N GLN A 86 -0.37 -25.35 13.41
CA GLN A 86 1.00 -25.73 13.74
C GLN A 86 1.20 -25.86 15.25
N LYS A 87 2.26 -26.59 15.63
CA LYS A 87 2.65 -26.67 17.03
C LYS A 87 3.17 -25.31 17.52
N GLU A 88 2.83 -24.92 18.74
CA GLU A 88 3.42 -23.76 19.41
C GLU A 88 4.97 -23.77 19.31
N GLY A 89 5.56 -22.60 19.04
CA GLY A 89 7.00 -22.45 18.80
C GLY A 89 7.50 -23.02 17.46
N THR A 90 6.63 -23.17 16.46
CA THR A 90 7.03 -23.49 15.08
C THR A 90 7.70 -22.29 14.41
N TYR A 91 7.13 -21.09 14.56
CA TYR A 91 7.64 -19.85 14.01
C TYR A 91 8.24 -18.99 15.12
N ASP A 92 9.33 -18.28 14.80
CA ASP A 92 9.96 -17.28 15.67
C ASP A 92 9.41 -15.88 15.39
N LEU A 93 9.06 -15.58 14.14
CA LEU A 93 8.44 -14.33 13.71
C LEU A 93 7.33 -14.58 12.69
N ILE A 94 6.26 -13.79 12.79
CA ILE A 94 5.21 -13.68 11.77
C ILE A 94 5.07 -12.20 11.42
N CYS A 95 5.05 -11.86 10.13
CA CYS A 95 4.64 -10.53 9.69
C CYS A 95 3.23 -10.62 9.10
N THR A 96 2.34 -9.74 9.55
CA THR A 96 0.94 -9.70 9.12
C THR A 96 0.31 -8.34 9.41
N SER A 97 -0.89 -8.10 8.89
CA SER A 97 -1.58 -6.82 9.02
C SER A 97 -2.15 -6.57 10.41
N ASP A 98 -2.26 -5.29 10.76
CA ASP A 98 -2.77 -4.72 12.01
C ASP A 98 -3.96 -5.49 12.61
N TYR A 99 -5.05 -5.68 11.88
CA TYR A 99 -6.25 -6.36 12.36
C TYR A 99 -6.00 -7.84 12.74
N MET A 100 -5.09 -8.51 12.02
CA MET A 100 -4.74 -9.90 12.30
C MET A 100 -3.87 -9.99 13.56
N ILE A 101 -2.97 -9.01 13.76
CA ILE A 101 -2.21 -8.88 15.01
C ILE A 101 -3.17 -8.63 16.18
N GLN A 102 -4.17 -7.76 16.03
CA GLN A 102 -5.20 -7.53 17.06
C GLN A 102 -5.90 -8.84 17.45
N LYS A 103 -6.27 -9.65 16.45
CA LYS A 103 -6.86 -10.98 16.67
C LYS A 103 -5.91 -11.92 17.40
N MET A 104 -4.64 -12.01 16.97
CA MET A 104 -3.62 -12.88 17.57
C MET A 104 -3.31 -12.50 19.03
N ILE A 105 -3.26 -11.20 19.36
CA ILE A 105 -3.11 -10.72 20.74
C ILE A 105 -4.32 -11.15 21.57
N LYS A 106 -5.54 -10.88 21.10
CA LYS A 106 -6.77 -11.21 21.81
C LYS A 106 -6.91 -12.71 22.11
N GLU A 107 -6.40 -13.55 21.22
CA GLU A 107 -6.38 -15.01 21.38
C GLU A 107 -5.12 -15.53 22.09
N GLU A 108 -4.28 -14.65 22.64
CA GLU A 108 -3.08 -14.95 23.42
C GLU A 108 -2.06 -15.81 22.66
N LEU A 109 -1.98 -15.62 21.34
CA LEU A 109 -1.12 -16.40 20.42
C LEU A 109 0.27 -15.79 20.21
N VAL A 110 0.52 -14.60 20.74
CA VAL A 110 1.77 -13.85 20.59
C VAL A 110 2.30 -13.39 21.95
N ASP A 111 3.62 -13.29 22.06
CA ASP A 111 4.31 -12.77 23.25
C ASP A 111 4.66 -11.28 23.04
N PRO A 112 4.71 -10.46 24.13
CA PRO A 112 5.18 -9.08 24.05
C PRO A 112 6.61 -8.97 23.49
N ILE A 113 6.89 -7.85 22.81
CA ILE A 113 8.19 -7.55 22.22
C ILE A 113 8.87 -6.43 23.01
N ASP A 114 10.11 -6.67 23.45
CA ASP A 114 10.97 -5.65 24.04
C ASP A 114 11.68 -4.85 22.94
N VAL A 115 11.10 -3.72 22.56
CA VAL A 115 11.63 -2.83 21.51
C VAL A 115 13.02 -2.26 21.86
N SER A 116 13.39 -2.21 23.15
CA SER A 116 14.74 -1.73 23.56
C SER A 116 15.87 -2.65 23.09
N LYS A 117 15.55 -3.88 22.67
CA LYS A 117 16.47 -4.80 22.01
C LYS A 117 16.63 -4.57 20.51
N ILE A 118 15.93 -3.58 19.96
CA ILE A 118 15.88 -3.25 18.54
C ILE A 118 16.28 -1.77 18.36
N PRO A 119 17.53 -1.40 18.71
CA PRO A 119 17.95 0.00 18.76
C PRO A 119 17.80 0.74 17.43
N ASN A 120 17.93 0.06 16.29
CA ASN A 120 17.70 0.67 14.99
C ASN A 120 16.22 1.06 14.82
N TYR A 121 15.28 0.20 15.22
CA TYR A 121 13.85 0.53 15.19
C TYR A 121 13.53 1.70 16.13
N GLU A 122 14.09 1.72 17.34
CA GLU A 122 13.90 2.86 18.25
C GLU A 122 14.36 4.19 17.66
N LYS A 123 15.45 4.16 16.87
CA LYS A 123 16.07 5.33 16.28
C LYS A 123 15.39 5.79 14.99
N TYR A 124 15.03 4.86 14.11
CA TYR A 124 14.68 5.14 12.72
C TYR A 124 13.22 4.88 12.36
N ALA A 125 12.44 4.16 13.18
CA ALA A 125 11.03 4.01 12.88
C ALA A 125 10.30 5.34 13.07
N ALA A 126 9.54 5.76 12.05
CA ALA A 126 8.83 7.03 12.06
C ALA A 126 7.90 7.13 13.26
N LYS A 127 8.05 8.22 14.03
CA LYS A 127 7.30 8.43 15.27
C LYS A 127 5.78 8.44 15.03
N THR A 128 5.34 9.09 13.96
CA THR A 128 3.93 9.17 13.57
C THR A 128 3.34 7.78 13.30
N LEU A 129 4.07 6.88 12.63
CA LEU A 129 3.61 5.50 12.39
C LEU A 129 3.62 4.65 13.66
N ARG A 130 4.62 4.83 14.54
CA ARG A 130 4.64 4.16 15.86
C ARG A 130 3.45 4.56 16.73
N GLU A 131 3.07 5.84 16.70
CA GLU A 131 1.90 6.34 17.40
C GLU A 131 0.59 5.69 16.90
N LYS A 132 0.52 5.29 15.63
CA LYS A 132 -0.63 4.54 15.09
C LYS A 132 -0.75 3.15 15.69
N LEU A 133 0.34 2.39 15.78
CA LEU A 133 0.34 1.08 16.45
C LEU A 133 -0.02 1.22 17.94
N LYS A 134 0.51 2.25 18.59
CA LYS A 134 0.21 2.56 19.99
C LYS A 134 -1.25 2.94 20.24
N ALA A 135 -1.90 3.60 19.27
CA ALA A 135 -3.30 4.00 19.39
C ALA A 135 -4.28 2.82 19.26
N MET A 136 -3.87 1.70 18.66
CA MET A 136 -4.69 0.50 18.53
C MET A 136 -4.71 -0.26 19.86
N ASN A 137 -5.91 -0.42 20.44
CA ASN A 137 -6.12 -1.01 21.76
C ASN A 137 -6.75 -2.40 21.63
N VAL A 138 -6.19 -3.39 22.32
CA VAL A 138 -6.65 -4.79 22.27
C VAL A 138 -6.85 -5.33 23.70
N PRO A 139 -7.93 -6.08 23.97
CA PRO A 139 -8.06 -6.84 25.21
C PRO A 139 -7.05 -8.00 25.28
N TYR A 140 -6.30 -8.12 26.36
CA TYR A 140 -5.32 -9.19 26.60
C TYR A 140 -5.22 -9.49 28.10
N GLU A 141 -5.39 -10.75 28.51
CA GLU A 141 -5.26 -11.21 29.92
C GLU A 141 -6.02 -10.34 30.95
N GLY A 142 -7.21 -9.84 30.60
CA GLY A 142 -8.04 -9.03 31.51
C GLY A 142 -7.60 -7.56 31.64
N ARG A 143 -6.64 -7.10 30.83
CA ARG A 143 -6.28 -5.68 30.66
C ARG A 143 -6.45 -5.25 29.19
N THR A 144 -6.33 -3.94 28.95
CA THR A 144 -6.17 -3.40 27.60
C THR A 144 -4.69 -3.16 27.34
N VAL A 145 -4.23 -3.51 26.15
CA VAL A 145 -2.84 -3.39 25.70
C VAL A 145 -2.80 -2.68 24.36
N ASN A 146 -1.66 -2.08 24.05
CA ASN A 146 -1.45 -1.43 22.76
C ASN A 146 -0.76 -2.38 21.78
N LEU A 147 -0.99 -2.19 20.47
CA LEU A 147 -0.41 -3.07 19.46
C LEU A 147 1.12 -2.99 19.44
N ASP A 148 1.69 -1.82 19.74
CA ASP A 148 3.14 -1.59 19.81
C ASP A 148 3.83 -2.35 20.96
N GLU A 149 3.09 -2.89 21.94
CA GLU A 149 3.63 -3.80 22.95
C GLU A 149 3.95 -5.20 22.37
N PHE A 150 3.40 -5.56 21.22
CA PHE A 150 3.44 -6.90 20.62
C PHE A 150 3.92 -6.92 19.16
N ALA A 151 4.20 -5.76 18.58
CA ALA A 151 4.47 -5.61 17.16
C ALA A 151 5.57 -4.59 16.87
N VAL A 152 6.38 -4.88 15.85
CA VAL A 152 7.40 -4.00 15.29
C VAL A 152 6.99 -3.68 13.86
N GLY A 153 6.65 -2.42 13.60
CA GLY A 153 6.16 -1.98 12.30
C GLY A 153 7.14 -2.30 11.17
N TYR A 154 6.60 -2.74 10.03
CA TYR A 154 7.38 -3.14 8.87
C TYR A 154 7.07 -2.24 7.67
N MET A 155 5.84 -2.34 7.16
CA MET A 155 5.37 -1.63 5.97
C MET A 155 3.99 -1.03 6.23
N TRP A 156 3.66 0.04 5.52
CA TRP A 156 2.34 0.67 5.63
C TRP A 156 1.90 1.26 4.30
N GLY A 157 0.62 1.61 4.22
CA GLY A 157 0.10 2.31 3.06
C GLY A 157 -1.42 2.42 3.06
N THR A 158 -1.95 2.94 1.95
CA THR A 158 -3.38 3.11 1.71
C THR A 158 -3.97 2.02 0.85
N LEU A 159 -5.29 1.86 0.94
CA LEU A 159 -6.11 1.14 -0.01
C LEU A 159 -6.72 2.15 -1.00
N GLY A 160 -6.69 1.85 -2.28
CA GLY A 160 -7.18 2.78 -3.30
C GLY A 160 -7.38 2.09 -4.64
N ILE A 161 -7.39 2.89 -5.71
CA ILE A 161 -7.77 2.44 -7.04
C ILE A 161 -6.63 2.77 -8.00
N VAL A 162 -5.99 1.75 -8.56
CA VAL A 162 -5.15 1.92 -9.75
C VAL A 162 -6.05 1.92 -10.96
N TYR A 163 -5.87 2.88 -11.86
CA TYR A 163 -6.66 3.00 -13.07
C TYR A 163 -5.83 3.43 -14.28
N ASP A 164 -6.37 3.07 -15.44
CA ASP A 164 -5.91 3.53 -16.74
C ASP A 164 -6.57 4.90 -17.03
N PRO A 165 -5.82 6.02 -17.03
CA PRO A 165 -6.37 7.35 -17.22
C PRO A 165 -6.98 7.56 -18.62
N GLU A 166 -6.68 6.68 -19.59
CA GLU A 166 -7.22 6.73 -20.94
C GLU A 166 -8.53 5.93 -21.09
N CYS A 167 -8.99 5.23 -20.04
CA CYS A 167 -10.15 4.36 -20.16
C CYS A 167 -11.50 5.11 -20.28
N SER A 168 -11.55 6.37 -19.85
CA SER A 168 -12.72 7.26 -19.96
C SER A 168 -12.31 8.70 -19.70
N ASP A 169 -12.94 9.67 -20.37
CA ASP A 169 -12.73 11.10 -20.12
C ASP A 169 -13.11 11.52 -18.68
N THR A 170 -13.97 10.74 -18.01
CA THR A 170 -14.44 11.02 -16.64
C THR A 170 -13.71 10.23 -15.56
N ILE A 171 -12.76 9.34 -15.92
CA ILE A 171 -12.20 8.38 -14.96
C ILE A 171 -11.59 9.06 -13.73
N ARG A 172 -10.83 10.14 -13.92
CA ARG A 172 -10.19 10.89 -12.83
C ARG A 172 -11.19 11.51 -11.85
N GLU A 173 -12.41 11.81 -12.30
CA GLU A 173 -13.49 12.26 -11.43
C GLU A 173 -14.22 11.06 -10.80
N ASP A 174 -14.46 10.01 -11.58
CA ASP A 174 -15.18 8.83 -11.10
C ASP A 174 -14.44 8.10 -9.96
N VAL A 175 -13.11 7.99 -10.01
CA VAL A 175 -12.29 7.31 -8.99
C VAL A 175 -12.21 8.06 -7.65
N LYS A 176 -12.68 9.30 -7.60
CA LYS A 176 -12.83 10.04 -6.33
C LYS A 176 -13.86 9.40 -5.41
N SER A 177 -14.74 8.54 -5.92
CA SER A 177 -15.73 7.82 -5.14
C SER A 177 -15.63 6.30 -5.34
N TRP A 178 -15.95 5.55 -4.28
CA TRP A 178 -16.12 4.09 -4.37
C TRP A 178 -17.23 3.67 -5.33
N ASP A 179 -18.15 4.59 -5.68
CA ASP A 179 -19.22 4.39 -6.65
C ASP A 179 -18.71 3.94 -8.03
N VAL A 180 -17.44 4.21 -8.35
CA VAL A 180 -16.80 3.77 -9.60
C VAL A 180 -16.91 2.26 -9.83
N PHE A 181 -16.87 1.44 -8.77
CA PHE A 181 -17.01 -0.01 -8.90
C PHE A 181 -18.43 -0.48 -9.25
N TRP A 182 -19.43 0.39 -9.09
CA TRP A 182 -20.82 0.16 -9.50
C TRP A 182 -21.18 0.90 -10.80
N ASN A 183 -20.29 1.75 -11.31
CA ASN A 183 -20.53 2.48 -12.55
C ASN A 183 -20.54 1.52 -13.76
N PRO A 184 -21.65 1.42 -14.51
CA PRO A 184 -21.79 0.48 -15.62
C PRO A 184 -20.86 0.78 -16.82
N THR A 185 -20.24 1.97 -16.85
CA THR A 185 -19.22 2.34 -17.84
C THR A 185 -18.01 1.41 -17.77
N TYR A 186 -17.63 0.97 -16.56
CA TYR A 186 -16.45 0.14 -16.29
C TYR A 186 -16.78 -1.35 -16.15
N LYS A 187 -17.90 -1.78 -16.74
CA LYS A 187 -18.39 -3.15 -16.60
C LYS A 187 -17.40 -4.17 -17.17
N ASN A 188 -17.12 -5.21 -16.40
CA ASN A 188 -16.22 -6.33 -16.69
C ASN A 188 -14.75 -5.93 -16.90
N VAL A 189 -14.33 -4.73 -16.49
CA VAL A 189 -12.93 -4.27 -16.57
C VAL A 189 -12.40 -3.80 -15.21
N ILE A 190 -13.06 -4.17 -14.12
CA ILE A 190 -12.64 -3.89 -12.74
C ILE A 190 -12.21 -5.20 -12.07
N SER A 191 -11.08 -5.24 -11.39
CA SER A 191 -10.78 -6.32 -10.44
C SER A 191 -10.73 -5.80 -9.00
N ILE A 192 -11.08 -6.67 -8.06
CA ILE A 192 -11.12 -6.35 -6.62
C ILE A 192 -10.31 -7.40 -5.86
N LYS A 193 -9.50 -6.98 -4.89
CA LYS A 193 -8.78 -7.90 -4.00
C LYS A 193 -9.74 -8.90 -3.34
N ASN A 194 -9.37 -10.18 -3.36
CA ASN A 194 -10.02 -11.27 -2.65
C ASN A 194 -9.60 -11.25 -1.17
N SER A 195 -9.79 -10.10 -0.55
CA SER A 195 -9.51 -9.81 0.85
C SER A 195 -10.81 -9.43 1.53
N ILE A 196 -11.10 -10.05 2.69
CA ILE A 196 -12.33 -9.80 3.43
C ILE A 196 -12.36 -8.34 3.87
N ARG A 197 -11.29 -7.87 4.53
CA ARG A 197 -11.18 -6.49 5.05
C ARG A 197 -11.38 -5.46 3.95
N ASP A 198 -10.66 -5.60 2.84
CA ASP A 198 -10.57 -4.55 1.84
C ASP A 198 -11.81 -4.51 0.95
N ALA A 199 -12.41 -5.67 0.63
CA ALA A 199 -13.72 -5.70 0.00
C ALA A 199 -14.81 -5.16 0.95
N PHE A 200 -14.71 -5.44 2.26
CA PHE A 200 -15.65 -4.90 3.25
C PHE A 200 -15.59 -3.36 3.28
N VAL A 201 -14.39 -2.78 3.26
CA VAL A 201 -14.18 -1.32 3.19
C VAL A 201 -14.88 -0.72 1.97
N ALA A 202 -14.65 -1.26 0.77
CA ALA A 202 -15.29 -0.74 -0.44
C ALA A 202 -16.82 -0.79 -0.38
N GLY A 203 -17.39 -1.92 0.07
CA GLY A 203 -18.84 -2.07 0.24
C GLY A 203 -19.42 -1.17 1.33
N LEU A 204 -18.66 -0.93 2.41
CA LEU A 204 -19.08 -0.08 3.52
C LEU A 204 -19.08 1.39 3.09
N MET A 205 -18.00 1.86 2.48
CA MET A 205 -17.91 3.26 2.06
C MET A 205 -18.88 3.60 0.93
N HIS A 206 -19.06 2.72 -0.06
CA HIS A 206 -20.13 2.88 -1.05
C HIS A 206 -21.54 3.01 -0.44
N SER A 207 -21.75 2.36 0.70
CA SER A 207 -23.03 2.36 1.42
C SER A 207 -23.21 3.65 2.24
N TYR A 208 -22.21 4.03 3.03
CA TYR A 208 -22.31 5.14 3.98
C TYR A 208 -22.02 6.50 3.35
N SER A 209 -21.23 6.56 2.26
CA SER A 209 -20.88 7.83 1.63
C SER A 209 -22.12 8.61 1.16
N LYS A 210 -23.21 7.93 0.83
CA LYS A 210 -24.47 8.55 0.35
C LYS A 210 -25.28 9.27 1.43
N ASP A 211 -24.92 9.15 2.71
CA ASP A 211 -25.62 9.83 3.80
C ASP A 211 -25.39 11.35 3.77
N ILE A 212 -26.44 12.13 4.03
CA ILE A 212 -26.39 13.60 3.97
C ILE A 212 -25.44 14.19 5.01
N GLU A 213 -25.43 13.65 6.24
CA GLU A 213 -24.51 14.14 7.27
C GLU A 213 -23.07 13.68 6.96
N PHE A 214 -22.89 12.50 6.34
CA PHE A 214 -21.58 12.09 5.85
C PHE A 214 -21.02 13.08 4.82
N GLN A 215 -21.79 13.34 3.77
CA GLN A 215 -21.40 14.27 2.69
C GLN A 215 -21.09 15.67 3.22
N LYS A 216 -21.83 16.14 4.23
CA LYS A 216 -21.58 17.43 4.85
C LYS A 216 -20.25 17.50 5.59
N VAL A 217 -19.87 16.45 6.34
CA VAL A 217 -18.58 16.41 7.03
C VAL A 217 -17.43 16.25 6.03
N MET A 218 -17.61 15.39 5.03
CA MET A 218 -16.65 15.18 3.95
C MET A 218 -16.40 16.47 3.16
N ASN A 219 -17.46 17.14 2.67
CA ASN A 219 -17.31 18.38 1.90
C ASN A 219 -16.67 19.50 2.73
N ALA A 220 -17.01 19.61 4.03
CA ALA A 220 -16.33 20.57 4.90
C ALA A 220 -14.82 20.29 5.04
N TYR A 221 -14.41 19.02 4.96
CA TYR A 221 -13.00 18.63 4.92
C TYR A 221 -12.35 18.91 3.57
N LEU A 222 -12.98 18.55 2.46
CA LEU A 222 -12.44 18.76 1.11
C LEU A 222 -12.31 20.26 0.77
N ASP A 223 -13.28 21.09 1.20
CA ASP A 223 -13.27 22.53 0.97
C ASP A 223 -12.21 23.26 1.81
N ASP A 224 -11.92 22.77 3.02
CA ASP A 224 -10.97 23.36 3.97
C ASP A 224 -10.35 22.27 4.88
N PRO A 225 -9.24 21.64 4.45
CA PRO A 225 -8.60 20.54 5.18
C PRO A 225 -7.76 21.02 6.38
N ASN A 226 -8.28 21.98 7.16
CA ASN A 226 -7.69 22.37 8.43
C ASN A 226 -7.75 21.21 9.46
N GLU A 227 -6.94 21.30 10.50
CA GLU A 227 -6.81 20.26 11.54
C GLU A 227 -8.15 19.85 12.17
N THR A 228 -9.07 20.80 12.38
CA THR A 228 -10.39 20.50 12.95
C THR A 228 -11.23 19.66 12.01
N ASN A 229 -11.23 19.97 10.72
CA ASN A 229 -12.00 19.21 9.73
C ASN A 229 -11.37 17.85 9.44
N LYS A 230 -10.02 17.76 9.39
CA LYS A 230 -9.27 16.51 9.33
C LYS A 230 -9.70 15.55 10.45
N LEU A 231 -9.61 16.00 11.70
CA LEU A 231 -9.97 15.18 12.86
C LEU A 231 -11.43 14.75 12.88
N LYS A 232 -12.36 15.65 12.52
CA LYS A 232 -13.79 15.32 12.45
C LYS A 232 -14.10 14.30 11.38
N TYR A 233 -13.52 14.46 10.20
CA TYR A 233 -13.77 13.55 9.10
C TYR A 233 -13.14 12.18 9.37
N ASN A 234 -11.89 12.15 9.86
CA ASN A 234 -11.24 10.93 10.29
C ASN A 234 -12.06 10.16 11.33
N ALA A 235 -12.54 10.84 12.37
CA ALA A 235 -13.36 10.23 13.42
C ALA A 235 -14.68 9.67 12.88
N LEU A 236 -15.29 10.31 11.89
CA LEU A 236 -16.49 9.80 11.23
C LEU A 236 -16.20 8.52 10.45
N VAL A 237 -15.14 8.48 9.65
CA VAL A 237 -14.73 7.27 8.92
C VAL A 237 -14.37 6.15 9.89
N GLN A 238 -13.68 6.46 11.00
CA GLN A 238 -13.34 5.47 12.03
C GLN A 238 -14.58 4.90 12.73
N ASP A 239 -15.59 5.71 13.09
CA ASP A 239 -16.84 5.20 13.71
C ASP A 239 -17.64 4.30 12.74
N ILE A 240 -17.59 4.59 11.44
CA ILE A 240 -18.17 3.73 10.41
C ILE A 240 -17.45 2.39 10.36
N PHE A 241 -16.11 2.39 10.39
CA PHE A 241 -15.28 1.17 10.36
C PHE A 241 -15.43 0.34 11.64
N ASP A 242 -15.52 0.99 12.80
CA ASP A 242 -15.48 0.29 14.08
C ASP A 242 -16.73 -0.56 14.32
N PHE A 243 -16.49 -1.81 14.72
CA PHE A 243 -17.51 -2.67 15.30
C PHE A 243 -17.66 -2.33 16.78
N LYS A 244 -18.90 -2.14 17.23
CA LYS A 244 -19.19 -1.82 18.64
C LYS A 244 -19.24 -3.11 19.45
N LEU A 245 -18.23 -3.34 20.29
CA LEU A 245 -18.02 -4.61 21.00
C LEU A 245 -18.40 -4.55 22.50
N ASP A 246 -19.24 -3.60 22.90
CA ASP A 246 -19.66 -3.40 24.30
C ASP A 246 -20.67 -4.44 24.83
N GLY A 247 -21.11 -5.37 23.98
CA GLY A 247 -22.08 -6.42 24.31
C GLY A 247 -23.52 -5.92 24.44
N SER A 248 -23.81 -4.66 24.11
CA SER A 248 -25.16 -4.13 24.15
C SER A 248 -26.00 -4.63 22.96
N GLN A 249 -27.32 -4.72 23.16
CA GLN A 249 -28.24 -5.12 22.08
C GLN A 249 -28.25 -4.11 20.92
N ALA A 250 -28.05 -2.82 21.21
CA ALA A 250 -27.99 -1.77 20.20
C ALA A 250 -26.76 -1.94 19.30
N SER A 251 -25.59 -2.14 19.89
CA SER A 251 -24.34 -2.43 19.17
C SER A 251 -24.43 -3.71 18.36
N ASP A 252 -25.04 -4.76 18.91
CA ASP A 252 -25.24 -6.02 18.18
C ASP A 252 -26.14 -5.87 16.96
N LEU A 253 -27.23 -5.10 17.08
CA LEU A 253 -28.10 -4.79 15.96
C LEU A 253 -27.35 -4.00 14.89
N GLU A 254 -26.63 -2.94 15.29
CA GLU A 254 -25.88 -2.09 14.38
C GLU A 254 -24.80 -2.87 13.60
N ASN A 255 -24.01 -3.70 14.28
CA ASN A 255 -22.98 -4.51 13.63
C ASN A 255 -23.58 -5.51 12.63
N LYS A 256 -24.73 -6.13 12.97
CA LYS A 256 -25.43 -7.04 12.05
C LYS A 256 -26.01 -6.32 10.84
N GLU A 257 -26.51 -5.10 11.03
CA GLU A 257 -26.97 -4.24 9.94
C GLU A 257 -25.80 -3.82 9.03
N LYS A 258 -24.64 -3.45 9.59
CA LYS A 258 -23.41 -3.19 8.83
C LYS A 258 -23.05 -4.38 7.94
N ILE A 259 -22.98 -5.59 8.49
CA ILE A 259 -22.67 -6.82 7.73
C ILE A 259 -23.70 -7.09 6.62
N ALA A 260 -24.99 -6.97 6.93
CA ALA A 260 -26.06 -7.23 5.97
C ALA A 260 -26.02 -6.23 4.80
N ARG A 261 -25.78 -4.95 5.10
CA ARG A 261 -25.68 -3.88 4.11
C ARG A 261 -24.48 -4.09 3.18
N VAL A 262 -23.30 -4.33 3.74
CA VAL A 262 -22.08 -4.60 2.95
C VAL A 262 -22.27 -5.82 2.05
N LYS A 263 -22.91 -6.89 2.54
CA LYS A 263 -23.22 -8.07 1.72
C LYS A 263 -24.03 -7.72 0.47
N GLU A 264 -25.08 -6.92 0.63
CA GLU A 264 -25.96 -6.52 -0.48
C GLU A 264 -25.19 -5.67 -1.50
N GLU A 265 -24.39 -4.73 -1.02
CA GLU A 265 -23.55 -3.90 -1.89
C GLU A 265 -22.54 -4.72 -2.67
N LEU A 266 -21.81 -5.64 -2.01
CA LEU A 266 -20.83 -6.49 -2.68
C LEU A 266 -21.46 -7.48 -3.67
N ILE A 267 -22.65 -8.00 -3.38
CA ILE A 267 -23.41 -8.81 -4.34
C ILE A 267 -23.82 -7.97 -5.57
N SER A 268 -24.14 -6.70 -5.37
CA SER A 268 -24.45 -5.77 -6.46
C SER A 268 -23.21 -5.46 -7.30
N MET A 269 -22.11 -5.08 -6.65
CA MET A 269 -20.80 -4.81 -7.26
C MET A 269 -20.31 -5.97 -8.11
N LYS A 270 -20.48 -7.21 -7.61
CA LYS A 270 -20.06 -8.44 -8.31
C LYS A 270 -20.67 -8.58 -9.71
N LYS A 271 -21.82 -7.95 -9.99
CA LYS A 271 -22.46 -7.96 -11.31
C LYS A 271 -21.76 -7.03 -12.32
N ASN A 272 -20.91 -6.13 -11.83
CA ASN A 272 -20.21 -5.11 -12.61
C ASN A 272 -18.72 -5.42 -12.79
N ILE A 273 -18.05 -6.07 -11.84
CA ILE A 273 -16.61 -6.33 -11.90
C ILE A 273 -16.25 -7.53 -12.79
N PHE A 274 -15.01 -7.55 -13.29
CA PHE A 274 -14.39 -8.69 -13.97
C PHE A 274 -14.26 -9.89 -13.02
N GLY A 275 -13.78 -9.66 -11.79
CA GLY A 275 -13.63 -10.72 -10.81
C GLY A 275 -12.86 -10.31 -9.56
N PHE A 276 -12.77 -11.25 -8.63
CA PHE A 276 -11.90 -11.14 -7.46
C PHE A 276 -10.52 -11.72 -7.78
N GLU A 277 -9.46 -11.08 -7.31
CA GLU A 277 -8.07 -11.47 -7.54
C GLU A 277 -7.27 -11.45 -6.23
N VAL A 278 -6.20 -12.24 -6.11
CA VAL A 278 -5.36 -12.25 -4.89
C VAL A 278 -4.15 -11.34 -5.11
N ASP A 279 -3.40 -11.62 -6.18
CA ASP A 279 -2.18 -10.89 -6.51
C ASP A 279 -2.01 -10.63 -8.03
N SER A 280 -2.96 -11.07 -8.86
CA SER A 280 -2.83 -10.91 -10.32
C SER A 280 -3.23 -9.51 -10.81
N GLY A 281 -3.92 -8.71 -9.99
CA GLY A 281 -4.44 -7.39 -10.33
C GLY A 281 -3.35 -6.44 -10.84
N LYS A 282 -2.19 -6.43 -10.17
CA LYS A 282 -1.04 -5.59 -10.51
C LYS A 282 -0.53 -5.83 -11.94
N ASN A 283 -0.48 -7.09 -12.37
CA ASN A 283 -0.10 -7.46 -13.74
C ASN A 283 -1.25 -7.35 -14.75
N ASP A 284 -2.48 -7.63 -14.33
CA ASP A 284 -3.68 -7.57 -15.19
C ASP A 284 -3.96 -6.14 -15.69
N ILE A 285 -3.65 -5.10 -14.90
CA ILE A 285 -3.86 -3.70 -15.30
C ILE A 285 -2.77 -3.18 -16.25
N ILE A 286 -1.52 -3.60 -16.05
CA ILE A 286 -0.39 -3.32 -16.96
C ILE A 286 -0.71 -3.87 -18.35
N THR A 287 -1.11 -5.14 -18.42
CA THR A 287 -1.47 -5.81 -19.69
C THR A 287 -2.77 -5.28 -20.32
N GLY A 288 -3.53 -4.45 -19.61
CA GLY A 288 -4.80 -3.87 -20.07
C GLY A 288 -5.98 -4.84 -20.08
N LYS A 289 -5.86 -6.02 -19.46
CA LYS A 289 -6.96 -6.97 -19.26
C LYS A 289 -8.08 -6.38 -18.40
N ILE A 290 -7.71 -5.52 -17.46
CA ILE A 290 -8.60 -4.66 -16.67
C ILE A 290 -8.18 -3.20 -16.86
N LYS A 291 -9.06 -2.29 -16.48
CA LYS A 291 -8.86 -0.84 -16.52
C LYS A 291 -8.85 -0.20 -15.14
N LEU A 292 -9.42 -0.87 -14.14
CA LEU A 292 -9.42 -0.45 -12.74
C LEU A 292 -9.10 -1.64 -11.84
N ASN A 293 -8.31 -1.42 -10.78
CA ASN A 293 -8.00 -2.41 -9.76
C ASN A 293 -8.11 -1.76 -8.37
N LEU A 294 -8.85 -2.39 -7.45
CA LEU A 294 -8.69 -2.10 -6.02
C LEU A 294 -7.33 -2.63 -5.58
N ALA A 295 -6.42 -1.74 -5.18
CA ALA A 295 -5.03 -2.08 -4.90
C ALA A 295 -4.56 -1.51 -3.57
N TYR A 296 -3.61 -2.20 -2.96
CA TYR A 296 -2.72 -1.59 -1.96
C TYR A 296 -1.77 -0.62 -2.68
N SER A 297 -1.36 0.44 -2.00
CA SER A 297 -0.44 1.45 -2.56
C SER A 297 0.88 0.85 -3.04
N GLY A 298 1.45 -0.13 -2.36
CA GLY A 298 2.68 -0.79 -2.84
C GLY A 298 2.48 -1.55 -4.17
N ASP A 299 1.39 -2.34 -4.29
CA ASP A 299 0.99 -2.95 -5.56
C ASP A 299 0.74 -1.90 -6.66
N ALA A 300 0.25 -0.72 -6.28
CA ALA A 300 0.03 0.40 -7.19
C ALA A 300 1.35 1.00 -7.68
N VAL A 301 2.32 1.22 -6.80
CA VAL A 301 3.68 1.66 -7.18
C VAL A 301 4.28 0.69 -8.18
N TYR A 302 4.27 -0.61 -7.86
CA TYR A 302 4.74 -1.65 -8.78
C TYR A 302 4.04 -1.56 -10.15
N SER A 303 2.70 -1.44 -10.13
CA SER A 303 1.90 -1.39 -11.36
C SER A 303 2.23 -0.17 -12.22
N ILE A 304 2.36 1.01 -11.61
CA ILE A 304 2.64 2.26 -12.32
C ILE A 304 4.05 2.22 -12.91
N ASN A 305 5.06 1.85 -12.11
CA ASN A 305 6.45 1.81 -12.56
C ASN A 305 6.64 0.79 -13.69
N THR A 306 6.15 -0.44 -13.50
CA THR A 306 6.27 -1.49 -14.52
C THR A 306 5.49 -1.13 -15.79
N ALA A 307 4.32 -0.47 -15.69
CA ALA A 307 3.57 -0.03 -16.87
C ALA A 307 4.33 1.03 -17.68
N MET A 308 5.00 1.97 -17.00
CA MET A 308 5.81 2.99 -17.65
C MET A 308 7.04 2.38 -18.34
N GLU A 309 7.76 1.51 -17.64
CA GLU A 309 9.01 0.91 -18.14
C GLU A 309 8.79 -0.13 -19.25
N ASP A 310 7.89 -1.09 -19.02
CA ASP A 310 7.75 -2.27 -19.88
C ASP A 310 6.65 -2.14 -20.94
N ALA A 311 5.68 -1.24 -20.72
CA ALA A 311 4.48 -1.14 -21.54
C ALA A 311 4.24 0.24 -22.17
N ASP A 312 5.10 1.24 -21.88
CA ASP A 312 4.93 2.63 -22.36
C ASP A 312 3.52 3.17 -22.04
N LYS A 313 3.04 2.84 -20.84
CA LYS A 313 1.67 3.10 -20.39
C LYS A 313 1.67 3.84 -19.07
N VAL A 314 0.94 4.95 -19.03
CA VAL A 314 0.68 5.67 -17.78
C VAL A 314 -0.47 5.00 -17.04
N LEU A 315 -0.25 4.72 -15.76
CA LEU A 315 -1.28 4.36 -14.81
C LEU A 315 -1.29 5.39 -13.68
N GLU A 316 -2.44 5.59 -13.06
CA GLU A 316 -2.58 6.49 -11.91
C GLU A 316 -3.21 5.73 -10.75
N TYR A 317 -2.93 6.18 -9.53
CA TYR A 317 -3.57 5.69 -8.32
C TYR A 317 -4.27 6.83 -7.58
N TYR A 318 -5.47 6.52 -7.07
CA TYR A 318 -6.25 7.46 -6.27
C TYR A 318 -6.85 6.79 -5.03
N VAL A 319 -6.76 7.48 -3.90
CA VAL A 319 -7.47 7.10 -2.67
C VAL A 319 -8.79 7.87 -2.63
N PRO A 320 -9.97 7.23 -2.73
CA PRO A 320 -11.25 7.93 -2.82
C PRO A 320 -11.47 8.99 -1.74
N GLU A 321 -12.11 10.11 -2.12
CA GLU A 321 -12.45 11.24 -1.26
C GLU A 321 -13.47 10.85 -0.20
N ASP A 322 -14.32 9.86 -0.49
CA ASP A 322 -15.29 9.23 0.41
C ASP A 322 -14.65 8.50 1.59
N GLY A 323 -13.33 8.50 1.74
CA GLY A 323 -12.60 7.85 2.83
C GLY A 323 -12.20 6.41 2.51
N SER A 324 -11.08 5.97 3.08
CA SER A 324 -10.49 4.67 2.75
C SER A 324 -9.81 3.99 3.96
N ASN A 325 -9.28 2.79 3.74
CA ASN A 325 -8.47 2.09 4.72
C ASN A 325 -6.99 2.49 4.59
N ILE A 326 -6.37 2.74 5.74
CA ILE A 326 -4.91 2.77 5.90
C ILE A 326 -4.52 1.51 6.67
N TRP A 327 -3.54 0.78 6.16
CA TRP A 327 -3.10 -0.51 6.71
C TRP A 327 -1.66 -0.44 7.18
N TYR A 328 -1.35 -1.29 8.16
CA TYR A 328 -0.03 -1.38 8.75
C TYR A 328 0.33 -2.84 8.93
N ASP A 329 1.41 -3.28 8.30
CA ASP A 329 1.98 -4.60 8.50
C ASP A 329 3.12 -4.51 9.50
N ALA A 330 3.17 -5.48 10.41
CA ALA A 330 4.16 -5.51 11.46
C ALA A 330 4.60 -6.93 11.81
N TRP A 331 5.83 -7.03 12.29
CA TRP A 331 6.40 -8.25 12.83
C TRP A 331 5.88 -8.49 14.24
N THR A 332 5.34 -9.68 14.49
CA THR A 332 4.96 -10.17 15.81
C THR A 332 5.72 -11.43 16.17
N MET A 333 5.86 -11.69 17.47
CA MET A 333 6.55 -12.86 18.00
C MET A 333 5.52 -13.88 18.50
N PRO A 334 5.30 -15.00 17.79
CA PRO A 334 4.36 -16.02 18.24
C PRO A 334 4.77 -16.63 19.58
N LYS A 335 3.77 -17.06 20.35
CA LYS A 335 3.98 -17.72 21.62
C LYS A 335 4.85 -18.96 21.44
N GLY A 336 5.81 -19.10 22.35
CA GLY A 336 6.77 -20.22 22.34
C GLY A 336 7.85 -20.12 21.26
N ALA A 337 8.04 -18.96 20.60
CA ALA A 337 9.19 -18.69 19.74
C ALA A 337 10.50 -19.16 20.41
N LYS A 338 11.29 -19.95 19.68
CA LYS A 338 12.45 -20.67 20.24
C LYS A 338 13.72 -19.82 20.21
N ASN A 339 13.85 -18.95 19.22
CA ASN A 339 15.07 -18.17 18.96
C ASN A 339 14.83 -16.66 19.14
N LYS A 340 14.25 -16.26 20.28
CA LYS A 340 13.83 -14.87 20.54
C LYS A 340 14.96 -13.83 20.37
N GLU A 341 16.16 -14.12 20.88
CA GLU A 341 17.29 -13.18 20.73
C GLU A 341 17.73 -13.02 19.27
N LEU A 342 17.67 -14.10 18.47
CA LEU A 342 17.96 -14.02 17.03
C LEU A 342 16.85 -13.29 16.27
N ALA A 343 15.59 -13.44 16.71
CA ALA A 343 14.47 -12.68 16.18
C ALA A 343 14.65 -11.17 16.42
N TYR A 344 15.05 -10.74 17.63
CA TYR A 344 15.39 -9.34 17.89
C TYR A 344 16.50 -8.82 16.99
N GLU A 345 17.56 -9.61 16.79
CA GLU A 345 18.65 -9.23 15.89
C GLU A 345 18.21 -9.10 14.43
N PHE A 346 17.33 -10.00 13.96
CA PHE A 346 16.76 -9.90 12.61
C PHE A 346 15.90 -8.64 12.45
N LEU A 347 15.04 -8.34 13.42
CA LEU A 347 14.25 -7.10 13.41
C LEU A 347 15.13 -5.86 13.45
N ASN A 348 16.22 -5.89 14.22
CA ASN A 348 17.17 -4.79 14.29
C ASN A 348 17.94 -4.61 12.97
N TYR A 349 18.30 -5.71 12.32
CA TYR A 349 18.92 -5.73 11.00
C TYR A 349 18.00 -5.14 9.93
N LEU A 350 16.72 -5.56 9.86
CA LEU A 350 15.74 -4.98 8.93
C LEU A 350 15.44 -3.50 9.22
N SER A 351 15.63 -3.06 10.46
CA SER A 351 15.38 -1.68 10.86
C SER A 351 16.55 -0.72 10.56
N ASP A 352 17.64 -1.23 10.00
CA ASP A 352 18.73 -0.41 9.48
C ASP A 352 18.28 0.30 8.19
N PRO A 353 18.44 1.63 8.05
CA PRO A 353 17.99 2.37 6.88
C PRO A 353 18.51 1.83 5.55
N ILE A 354 19.74 1.30 5.48
CA ILE A 354 20.29 0.74 4.25
C ILE A 354 19.50 -0.52 3.87
N ASN A 355 19.33 -1.45 4.81
CA ASN A 355 18.58 -2.69 4.54
C ASN A 355 17.11 -2.41 4.25
N ALA A 356 16.51 -1.40 4.90
CA ALA A 356 15.15 -0.98 4.63
C ALA A 356 15.01 -0.35 3.23
N ALA A 357 15.98 0.44 2.79
CA ALA A 357 16.05 1.01 1.44
C ALA A 357 16.23 -0.06 0.37
N ASP A 358 17.20 -0.96 0.54
CA ASP A 358 17.43 -2.11 -0.36
C ASP A 358 16.18 -2.99 -0.49
N ASN A 359 15.45 -3.17 0.61
CA ASN A 359 14.21 -3.92 0.58
C ASN A 359 13.07 -3.14 -0.10
N MET A 360 12.93 -1.84 0.17
CA MET A 360 11.97 -0.95 -0.48
C MET A 360 12.19 -0.91 -2.00
N ASP A 361 13.45 -0.88 -2.45
CA ASP A 361 13.84 -0.93 -3.86
C ASP A 361 13.32 -2.18 -4.59
N TYR A 362 13.32 -3.32 -3.90
CA TYR A 362 12.77 -4.55 -4.45
C TYR A 362 11.23 -4.60 -4.41
N ILE A 363 10.61 -4.28 -3.27
CA ILE A 363 9.17 -4.52 -3.09
C ILE A 363 8.28 -3.34 -3.49
N GLY A 364 8.79 -2.10 -3.51
CA GLY A 364 8.02 -0.89 -3.80
C GLY A 364 7.01 -0.48 -2.71
N TYR A 365 7.13 -1.03 -1.49
CA TYR A 365 6.26 -0.73 -0.35
C TYR A 365 6.93 0.21 0.64
N THR A 366 6.11 1.04 1.30
CA THR A 366 6.61 2.12 2.15
C THR A 366 7.00 1.59 3.53
N PRO A 367 8.29 1.70 3.91
CA PRO A 367 8.76 1.18 5.17
C PRO A 367 8.30 2.04 6.35
N TYR A 368 8.26 1.43 7.53
CA TYR A 368 8.18 2.15 8.80
C TYR A 368 9.46 2.93 9.12
N ILE A 369 10.58 2.42 8.60
CA ILE A 369 11.92 2.95 8.79
C ILE A 369 12.09 4.16 7.90
N VAL A 370 12.54 5.26 8.48
CA VAL A 370 12.94 6.46 7.76
C VAL A 370 14.41 6.76 8.03
N GLY A 371 15.02 7.52 7.14
CA GLY A 371 16.43 7.87 7.22
C GLY A 371 16.86 8.63 5.98
N ASP A 372 18.10 9.09 5.98
CA ASP A 372 18.67 9.81 4.82
C ASP A 372 18.71 8.89 3.60
N GLU A 373 19.00 7.60 3.79
CA GLU A 373 19.06 6.58 2.74
C GLU A 373 17.71 6.41 2.04
N LEU A 374 16.61 6.27 2.81
CA LEU A 374 15.26 6.14 2.27
C LEU A 374 14.81 7.42 1.56
N PHE A 375 15.10 8.57 2.15
CA PHE A 375 14.73 9.86 1.58
C PHE A 375 15.45 10.11 0.26
N THR A 376 16.73 9.79 0.21
CA THR A 376 17.57 9.94 -0.99
C THR A 376 17.14 8.99 -2.09
N LEU A 377 16.88 7.73 -1.75
CA LEU A 377 16.36 6.74 -2.70
C LEU A 377 15.01 7.21 -3.28
N THR A 378 14.10 7.66 -2.42
CA THR A 378 12.80 8.21 -2.84
C THR A 378 12.96 9.41 -3.77
N ALA A 379 13.86 10.34 -3.44
CA ALA A 379 14.13 11.48 -4.30
C ALA A 379 14.75 11.06 -5.63
N SER A 380 15.67 10.09 -5.65
CA SER A 380 16.26 9.60 -6.90
C SER A 380 15.23 8.98 -7.86
N TRP A 381 14.16 8.39 -7.31
CA TRP A 381 13.07 7.83 -8.12
C TRP A 381 12.13 8.90 -8.67
N TYR A 382 11.86 9.94 -7.88
CA TYR A 382 10.72 10.82 -8.15
C TYR A 382 11.07 12.29 -8.33
N GLY A 383 12.31 12.75 -8.13
CA GLY A 383 12.65 14.15 -8.32
C GLY A 383 13.99 14.61 -7.74
N ALA A 384 13.97 15.74 -7.03
CA ALA A 384 15.12 16.33 -6.38
C ALA A 384 14.88 16.54 -4.87
N ALA A 385 15.84 16.12 -4.05
CA ALA A 385 15.76 16.27 -2.59
C ALA A 385 16.20 17.67 -2.14
N ASP A 386 15.51 18.26 -1.15
CA ASP A 386 16.07 19.40 -0.42
C ASP A 386 17.37 18.98 0.31
N TYR A 387 18.42 19.78 0.17
CA TYR A 387 19.79 19.41 0.55
C TYR A 387 19.97 19.34 2.07
N ASP A 388 20.30 18.13 2.54
CA ASP A 388 21.13 17.80 3.72
C ASP A 388 21.29 16.25 3.75
N VAL A 389 21.55 15.65 2.59
CA VAL A 389 21.73 14.20 2.46
C VAL A 389 23.16 13.85 2.85
N ASN A 390 23.32 13.09 3.93
CA ASN A 390 24.63 12.58 4.32
C ASN A 390 25.12 11.44 3.40
N SER A 391 26.43 11.50 3.15
CA SER A 391 27.35 10.43 2.72
C SER A 391 27.32 9.85 1.29
N TYR A 392 26.21 9.64 0.59
CA TYR A 392 26.24 8.97 -0.74
C TYR A 392 25.27 9.55 -1.77
N TYR A 393 25.79 9.82 -2.96
CA TYR A 393 25.06 10.28 -4.13
C TYR A 393 25.74 9.74 -5.40
N SER A 394 24.94 9.42 -6.42
CA SER A 394 25.38 8.95 -7.74
C SER A 394 25.36 10.09 -8.76
N GLU A 395 25.93 9.88 -9.95
CA GLU A 395 25.96 10.83 -11.08
C GLU A 395 24.57 11.19 -11.67
N GLU A 396 23.48 10.85 -10.98
CA GLU A 396 22.09 11.14 -11.38
C GLU A 396 21.32 11.85 -10.25
N THR A 397 21.95 12.06 -9.09
CA THR A 397 21.28 12.66 -7.93
C THR A 397 21.11 14.16 -8.12
N LYS A 398 19.86 14.63 -8.06
CA LYS A 398 19.50 16.06 -8.06
C LYS A 398 19.15 16.53 -6.65
N VAL A 399 19.63 17.71 -6.28
CA VAL A 399 19.40 18.32 -4.96
C VAL A 399 19.03 19.80 -5.09
N ILE A 400 18.16 20.27 -4.20
CA ILE A 400 17.81 21.68 -4.07
C ILE A 400 18.56 22.27 -2.88
N TYR A 401 19.26 23.39 -3.07
CA TYR A 401 19.91 24.12 -1.99
C TYR A 401 19.78 25.62 -2.21
N ASP A 402 19.26 26.35 -1.22
CA ASP A 402 18.97 27.78 -1.31
C ASP A 402 18.08 28.16 -2.53
N ASN A 403 17.11 27.29 -2.86
CA ASN A 403 16.22 27.40 -4.04
C ASN A 403 16.94 27.32 -5.40
N VAL A 404 18.14 26.75 -5.44
CA VAL A 404 18.89 26.46 -6.65
C VAL A 404 18.98 24.94 -6.81
N LEU A 405 18.76 24.47 -8.03
CA LEU A 405 18.89 23.06 -8.38
C LEU A 405 20.34 22.75 -8.71
N TYR A 406 20.83 21.63 -8.19
CA TYR A 406 22.15 21.09 -8.48
C TYR A 406 22.03 19.64 -8.90
N GLU A 407 22.91 19.22 -9.80
CA GLU A 407 23.06 17.86 -10.26
C GLU A 407 24.45 17.35 -9.90
N CYS A 408 24.50 16.14 -9.35
CA CYS A 408 25.75 15.49 -9.03
C CYS A 408 26.48 15.08 -10.33
N ILE A 409 27.74 15.50 -10.47
CA ILE A 409 28.60 15.21 -11.63
C ILE A 409 29.75 14.27 -11.29
N LYS A 410 29.85 13.84 -10.03
CA LYS A 410 30.93 12.98 -9.55
C LYS A 410 30.50 12.22 -8.30
N GLU A 411 30.56 10.89 -8.38
CA GLU A 411 30.27 10.03 -7.23
C GLU A 411 31.19 10.31 -6.03
N LYS A 412 30.65 10.09 -4.83
CA LYS A 412 31.36 10.33 -3.56
C LYS A 412 31.80 9.02 -2.89
N GLU A 413 33.10 8.94 -2.58
CA GLU A 413 33.71 7.89 -1.74
C GLU A 413 34.20 8.43 -0.36
N SER A 414 33.77 9.62 0.08
CA SER A 414 34.33 10.35 1.24
C SER A 414 33.38 10.43 2.45
N GLU A 415 33.92 10.29 3.68
CA GLU A 415 33.15 10.40 4.93
C GLU A 415 32.73 11.84 5.31
N ASN A 416 33.22 12.88 4.61
CA ASN A 416 32.90 14.27 4.93
C ASN A 416 31.73 14.82 4.13
N ASP A 417 30.89 15.65 4.72
CA ASP A 417 29.77 16.33 4.04
C ASP A 417 30.27 17.24 2.92
N VAL A 418 29.57 17.21 1.78
CA VAL A 418 29.90 18.01 0.59
C VAL A 418 28.67 18.82 0.23
N LEU A 419 28.76 20.15 0.35
CA LEU A 419 27.69 21.06 -0.03
C LEU A 419 27.47 21.03 -1.56
N PRO A 420 26.24 21.27 -2.07
CA PRO A 420 25.96 21.29 -3.50
C PRO A 420 26.65 22.46 -4.22
N THR A 421 27.08 23.46 -3.47
CA THR A 421 27.91 24.56 -3.98
C THR A 421 29.36 24.16 -4.28
N ASN A 422 29.74 22.90 -4.01
CA ASN A 422 31.05 22.39 -4.38
C ASN A 422 31.08 21.94 -5.84
N GLU A 423 31.64 22.79 -6.69
CA GLU A 423 31.81 22.57 -8.15
C GLU A 423 32.65 21.32 -8.52
N GLU A 424 33.35 20.69 -7.57
CA GLU A 424 34.02 19.40 -7.83
C GLU A 424 33.02 18.25 -7.97
N TYR A 425 31.87 18.35 -7.28
CA TYR A 425 30.90 17.26 -7.14
C TYR A 425 29.54 17.59 -7.74
N PHE A 426 29.21 18.87 -7.89
CA PHE A 426 27.91 19.32 -8.32
C PHE A 426 28.00 20.42 -9.36
N GLU A 427 27.05 20.45 -10.28
CA GLU A 427 26.83 21.52 -11.24
C GLU A 427 25.45 22.15 -11.00
N SER A 428 25.36 23.47 -11.05
CA SER A 428 24.08 24.18 -10.90
C SER A 428 23.27 24.09 -12.20
N CYS A 429 22.01 23.67 -12.09
CA CYS A 429 21.06 23.61 -13.20
C CYS A 429 20.26 24.91 -13.31
N GLU A 430 20.94 26.06 -13.40
CA GLU A 430 20.28 27.35 -13.64
C GLU A 430 19.92 27.52 -15.12
N TYR A 431 18.82 28.24 -15.39
CA TYR A 431 18.45 28.59 -16.76
C TYR A 431 19.56 29.36 -17.49
N ASP A 432 19.90 28.92 -18.70
CA ASP A 432 20.78 29.59 -19.64
C ASP A 432 20.11 29.73 -21.01
N SER A 433 20.05 30.96 -21.52
CA SER A 433 19.49 31.30 -22.84
C SER A 433 20.25 30.70 -24.03
N GLU A 434 21.49 30.24 -23.83
CA GLU A 434 22.27 29.57 -24.88
C GLU A 434 21.98 28.06 -24.95
N THR A 435 21.32 27.51 -23.92
CA THR A 435 20.98 26.08 -23.81
C THR A 435 19.59 25.82 -24.40
N THR A 436 19.45 24.68 -25.08
CA THR A 436 18.13 24.15 -25.46
C THR A 436 17.79 23.05 -24.47
N TYR A 437 16.68 23.23 -23.77
CA TYR A 437 16.13 22.25 -22.85
C TYR A 437 15.20 21.31 -23.60
N GLU A 438 15.17 20.06 -23.19
CA GLU A 438 14.30 19.00 -23.71
C GLU A 438 13.20 18.68 -22.69
N GLU A 439 12.17 17.96 -23.12
CA GLU A 439 11.12 17.44 -22.23
C GLU A 439 11.75 16.63 -21.08
N ASP A 440 11.21 16.81 -19.87
CA ASP A 440 11.67 16.27 -18.57
C ASP A 440 12.92 16.93 -17.95
N ASP A 441 13.54 17.92 -18.60
CA ASP A 441 14.62 18.69 -17.97
C ASP A 441 14.11 19.48 -16.76
N MET A 442 14.91 19.51 -15.68
CA MET A 442 14.65 20.35 -14.51
C MET A 442 15.63 21.51 -14.44
N ILE A 443 15.13 22.71 -14.09
CA ILE A 443 15.96 23.90 -13.88
C ILE A 443 15.55 24.68 -12.64
N SER A 444 16.46 25.50 -12.12
CA SER A 444 16.12 26.63 -11.27
C SER A 444 16.13 27.95 -12.04
N PHE A 445 15.09 28.76 -11.83
CA PHE A 445 14.96 30.09 -12.42
C PHE A 445 14.29 31.05 -11.44
N ASN A 446 14.93 32.19 -11.14
CA ASN A 446 14.43 33.20 -10.20
C ASN A 446 14.02 32.64 -8.82
N GLY A 447 14.77 31.66 -8.30
CA GLY A 447 14.53 31.05 -6.99
C GLY A 447 13.31 30.11 -6.94
N LYS A 448 12.89 29.60 -8.10
CA LYS A 448 11.83 28.60 -8.26
C LYS A 448 12.35 27.45 -9.12
N ILE A 449 11.74 26.28 -8.97
CA ILE A 449 12.10 25.06 -9.70
C ILE A 449 11.06 24.83 -10.80
N TYR A 450 11.51 24.43 -11.98
CA TYR A 450 10.66 24.19 -13.14
C TYR A 450 10.99 22.86 -13.81
N ASN A 451 9.94 22.17 -14.26
CA ASN A 451 10.02 21.04 -15.19
C ASN A 451 9.78 21.54 -16.62
N CYS A 452 10.57 21.06 -17.58
CA CYS A 452 10.37 21.33 -19.00
C CYS A 452 9.35 20.35 -19.59
N LEU A 453 8.24 20.87 -20.12
CA LEU A 453 7.16 20.07 -20.72
C LEU A 453 7.34 19.87 -22.24
N ALA A 454 8.15 20.71 -22.87
CA ALA A 454 8.41 20.66 -24.30
C ALA A 454 9.73 21.37 -24.62
N SER A 455 10.47 20.85 -25.62
CA SER A 455 11.78 21.40 -25.95
C SER A 455 11.70 22.90 -26.29
N THR A 456 12.51 23.69 -25.57
CA THR A 456 12.54 25.14 -25.68
C THR A 456 13.90 25.70 -25.27
N ASN A 457 14.23 26.88 -25.76
CA ASN A 457 15.38 27.67 -25.30
C ASN A 457 14.94 29.03 -24.72
N LEU A 458 13.63 29.20 -24.51
CA LEU A 458 13.03 30.39 -23.93
C LEU A 458 12.83 30.19 -22.44
N SER A 459 12.91 31.29 -21.68
CA SER A 459 12.76 31.22 -20.23
C SER A 459 11.33 30.86 -19.80
N PRO A 460 11.12 30.36 -18.56
CA PRO A 460 9.79 30.12 -18.01
C PRO A 460 8.85 31.33 -18.05
N THR A 461 9.39 32.55 -18.11
CA THR A 461 8.59 33.79 -18.26
C THR A 461 8.25 34.15 -19.71
N GLU A 462 9.00 33.65 -20.68
CA GLU A 462 8.80 33.92 -22.11
C GLU A 462 7.96 32.84 -22.78
N ASP A 463 8.02 31.60 -22.28
CA ASP A 463 7.33 30.43 -22.84
C ASP A 463 6.67 29.59 -21.74
N VAL A 464 5.59 30.13 -21.18
CA VAL A 464 4.86 29.53 -20.04
C VAL A 464 4.21 28.17 -20.36
N GLU A 465 4.08 27.80 -21.63
CA GLU A 465 3.46 26.53 -22.04
C GLU A 465 4.47 25.37 -22.02
N SER A 466 5.77 25.67 -22.14
CA SER A 466 6.85 24.68 -22.13
C SER A 466 7.44 24.44 -20.75
N TRP A 467 6.96 25.14 -19.72
CA TRP A 467 7.48 25.06 -18.36
C TRP A 467 6.36 24.93 -17.33
N GLU A 468 6.53 24.02 -16.38
CA GLU A 468 5.68 23.87 -15.21
C GLU A 468 6.47 24.24 -13.95
N GLU A 469 5.94 25.17 -13.13
CA GLU A 469 6.53 25.45 -11.82
C GLU A 469 6.28 24.28 -10.87
N VAL A 470 7.34 23.77 -10.25
CA VAL A 470 7.29 22.60 -9.37
C VAL A 470 7.07 23.03 -7.93
N GLU A 471 5.97 22.57 -7.33
CA GLU A 471 5.75 22.68 -5.90
C GLU A 471 6.44 21.50 -5.16
N GLY A 472 7.11 21.79 -4.05
CA GLY A 472 7.75 20.77 -3.24
C GLY A 472 6.72 19.91 -2.49
N TYR A 473 6.87 18.58 -2.58
CA TYR A 473 6.08 17.60 -1.84
C TYR A 473 6.66 17.39 -0.44
N ASP A 474 5.87 17.73 0.59
CA ASP A 474 6.30 17.73 2.00
C ASP A 474 6.13 16.34 2.65
N LEU A 475 7.25 15.73 3.03
CA LEU A 475 7.36 14.47 3.75
C LEU A 475 7.84 14.64 5.20
N ASP A 476 7.89 15.88 5.70
CA ASP A 476 8.46 16.20 7.02
C ASP A 476 7.65 15.55 8.16
N PHE A 477 6.34 15.39 7.98
CA PHE A 477 5.49 14.68 8.96
C PHE A 477 5.98 13.26 9.26
N LEU A 478 6.64 12.62 8.28
CA LEU A 478 7.16 11.26 8.38
C LEU A 478 8.65 11.25 8.73
N PHE A 479 9.47 12.04 8.03
CA PHE A 479 10.93 12.03 8.15
C PHE A 479 11.47 13.00 9.23
N GLY A 480 10.83 14.15 9.44
CA GLY A 480 11.31 15.25 10.28
C GLY A 480 11.36 14.94 11.78
N ASN A 481 10.67 13.90 12.24
CA ASN A 481 10.63 13.50 13.65
C ASN A 481 11.72 12.49 14.06
N THR A 482 12.66 12.19 13.16
CA THR A 482 13.78 11.28 13.44
C THR A 482 15.07 12.04 13.61
N GLY A 483 15.95 11.57 14.50
CA GLY A 483 17.20 12.28 14.85
C GLY A 483 18.18 12.47 13.69
N SER A 484 17.89 11.96 12.49
CA SER A 484 18.58 12.23 11.22
C SER A 484 18.25 13.62 10.64
N PHE A 485 17.03 14.13 10.83
CA PHE A 485 16.60 15.46 10.40
C PHE A 485 16.62 16.38 11.63
N LYS A 486 17.65 17.23 11.78
CA LYS A 486 17.76 18.09 12.99
C LYS A 486 16.59 19.07 13.08
N GLU A 487 15.87 19.00 14.19
CA GLU A 487 14.73 19.88 14.51
C GLU A 487 15.10 21.36 14.33
N GLY A 488 14.35 22.06 13.46
CA GLY A 488 14.52 23.49 13.19
C GLY A 488 15.56 23.87 12.12
N LEU A 489 16.17 22.90 11.43
CA LEU A 489 17.15 23.15 10.36
C LEU A 489 16.77 22.57 8.99
N ARG A 490 15.88 21.56 8.93
CA ARG A 490 15.57 20.79 7.71
C ARG A 490 14.07 20.50 7.60
N ARG A 491 13.50 20.57 6.39
CA ARG A 491 12.23 19.93 6.06
C ARG A 491 12.49 18.85 5.01
N ALA A 492 11.87 17.69 5.15
CA ALA A 492 11.98 16.64 4.14
C ALA A 492 11.06 16.96 2.95
N VAL A 493 11.57 17.69 1.95
CA VAL A 493 10.81 18.09 0.76
C VAL A 493 11.43 17.50 -0.51
N ILE A 494 10.60 16.94 -1.38
CA ILE A 494 11.00 16.43 -2.70
C ILE A 494 10.32 17.29 -3.77
N TYR A 495 11.09 17.79 -4.72
CA TYR A 495 10.57 18.50 -5.90
C TYR A 495 10.39 17.48 -7.03
N PRO A 496 9.16 17.05 -7.35
CA PRO A 496 8.94 15.92 -8.25
C PRO A 496 9.29 16.25 -9.70
N PHE A 497 9.80 15.24 -10.42
CA PHE A 497 9.88 15.25 -11.89
C PHE A 497 8.47 15.36 -12.49
N ALA A 498 8.39 15.81 -13.75
CA ALA A 498 7.12 15.88 -14.47
C ALA A 498 6.39 14.53 -14.43
N GLY A 499 5.11 14.54 -14.05
CA GLY A 499 4.27 13.33 -13.96
C GLY A 499 4.55 12.38 -12.78
N SER A 500 5.68 12.49 -12.09
CA SER A 500 6.06 11.58 -10.99
C SER A 500 5.30 11.81 -9.67
N GLN A 501 4.62 12.95 -9.53
CA GLN A 501 3.94 13.32 -8.28
C GLN A 501 2.89 12.28 -7.86
N ASN A 502 2.17 11.67 -8.81
CA ASN A 502 1.21 10.62 -8.47
C ASN A 502 1.91 9.37 -7.92
N GLN A 503 3.07 8.98 -8.44
CA GLN A 503 3.87 7.86 -7.92
C GLN A 503 4.39 8.16 -6.52
N LEU A 504 4.93 9.37 -6.32
CA LEU A 504 5.41 9.83 -5.01
C LEU A 504 4.30 9.82 -3.97
N GLU A 505 3.12 10.36 -4.27
CA GLU A 505 1.98 10.36 -3.35
C GLU A 505 1.36 8.95 -3.16
N THR A 506 1.48 8.07 -4.16
CA THR A 506 1.07 6.66 -4.03
C THR A 506 1.95 5.93 -3.03
N GLN A 507 3.27 6.12 -3.11
CA GLN A 507 4.24 5.55 -2.16
C GLN A 507 4.09 6.22 -0.78
N TYR A 508 4.19 7.54 -0.74
CA TYR A 508 4.16 8.34 0.48
C TYR A 508 2.92 9.24 0.49
N PRO A 509 1.76 8.74 0.96
CA PRO A 509 0.53 9.52 0.93
C PRO A 509 0.62 10.75 1.82
N SER A 510 0.10 11.87 1.33
CA SER A 510 0.09 13.14 2.05
C SER A 510 -0.73 13.07 3.34
N GLU A 511 -0.48 14.00 4.27
CA GLU A 511 -1.29 14.12 5.50
C GLU A 511 -2.79 14.29 5.20
N ASN A 512 -3.14 14.87 4.05
CA ASN A 512 -4.53 15.00 3.62
C ASN A 512 -5.12 13.64 3.22
N ILE A 513 -4.38 12.81 2.48
CA ILE A 513 -4.84 11.45 2.18
C ILE A 513 -4.96 10.64 3.48
N ILE A 514 -3.94 10.70 4.34
CA ILE A 514 -3.95 9.99 5.63
C ILE A 514 -5.14 10.42 6.50
N ALA A 515 -5.46 11.71 6.55
CA ALA A 515 -6.55 12.24 7.37
C ALA A 515 -7.93 11.71 6.97
N ARG A 516 -8.15 11.37 5.69
CA ARG A 516 -9.39 10.72 5.24
C ARG A 516 -9.37 9.20 5.31
N CYS A 517 -8.26 8.60 5.74
CA CYS A 517 -8.17 7.15 5.93
C CYS A 517 -8.34 6.75 7.41
N ALA A 518 -8.97 5.61 7.63
CA ALA A 518 -9.16 5.01 8.95
C ALA A 518 -8.65 3.56 8.96
N ILE A 519 -8.49 2.98 10.15
CA ILE A 519 -8.06 1.59 10.30
C ILE A 519 -9.30 0.72 10.49
N MET A 520 -9.47 -0.27 9.62
CA MET A 520 -10.49 -1.31 9.81
C MET A 520 -9.98 -2.35 10.82
N ASN A 521 -10.37 -2.17 12.09
CA ASN A 521 -9.99 -3.05 13.20
C ASN A 521 -10.57 -4.47 13.09
N ASP A 522 -10.06 -5.40 13.91
CA ASP A 522 -10.60 -6.76 14.02
C ASP A 522 -12.12 -6.75 14.30
N PHE A 523 -12.89 -7.58 13.60
CA PHE A 523 -14.35 -7.65 13.76
C PHE A 523 -14.79 -8.26 15.10
N GLY A 524 -13.85 -8.69 15.95
CA GLY A 524 -14.10 -9.22 17.27
C GLY A 524 -14.97 -10.47 17.25
N SER A 525 -16.07 -10.46 18.00
CA SER A 525 -17.03 -11.57 18.04
C SER A 525 -17.82 -11.76 16.74
N TYR A 526 -17.67 -10.86 15.76
CA TYR A 526 -18.37 -10.92 14.47
C TYR A 526 -17.53 -11.53 13.35
N ASN A 527 -16.26 -11.88 13.60
CA ASN A 527 -15.35 -12.47 12.62
C ASN A 527 -16.01 -13.61 11.81
N ASP A 528 -16.61 -14.60 12.47
CA ASP A 528 -17.27 -15.73 11.79
C ASP A 528 -18.43 -15.28 10.89
N GLN A 529 -19.20 -14.27 11.30
CA GLN A 529 -20.32 -13.74 10.51
C GLN A 529 -19.82 -13.01 9.26
N VAL A 530 -18.72 -12.26 9.37
CA VAL A 530 -18.09 -11.57 8.24
C VAL A 530 -17.47 -12.60 7.27
N VAL A 531 -16.81 -13.64 7.77
CA VAL A 531 -16.29 -14.74 6.94
C VAL A 531 -17.41 -15.47 6.20
N ILE A 532 -18.52 -15.78 6.87
CA ILE A 532 -19.70 -16.40 6.24
C ILE A 532 -20.29 -15.47 5.18
N MET A 533 -20.40 -14.17 5.48
CA MET A 533 -20.88 -13.15 4.54
C MET A 533 -20.01 -13.14 3.28
N TRP A 534 -18.69 -13.10 3.43
CA TRP A 534 -17.76 -13.11 2.31
C TRP A 534 -17.88 -14.39 1.47
N GLY A 535 -18.01 -15.55 2.12
CA GLY A 535 -18.30 -16.81 1.44
C GLY A 535 -19.58 -16.75 0.60
N GLN A 536 -20.63 -16.11 1.10
CA GLN A 536 -21.88 -15.91 0.36
C GLN A 536 -21.72 -14.97 -0.85
N VAL A 537 -20.96 -13.87 -0.70
CA VAL A 537 -20.63 -12.96 -1.81
C VAL A 537 -19.88 -13.71 -2.91
N LYS A 538 -18.83 -14.46 -2.56
CA LYS A 538 -18.04 -15.24 -3.51
C LYS A 538 -18.85 -16.35 -4.18
N ALA A 539 -19.74 -17.02 -3.45
CA ALA A 539 -20.60 -18.06 -3.99
C ALA A 539 -21.80 -17.52 -4.80
N TYR A 540 -22.14 -16.22 -4.68
CA TYR A 540 -23.30 -15.66 -5.36
C TYR A 540 -23.21 -15.84 -6.88
N THR A 541 -24.20 -16.52 -7.45
CA THR A 541 -24.42 -16.63 -8.88
C THR A 541 -25.84 -16.15 -9.19
N ASN A 542 -26.02 -15.39 -10.26
CA ASN A 542 -27.36 -14.97 -10.67
C ASN A 542 -28.11 -16.19 -11.22
N MET A 543 -28.86 -16.87 -10.35
CA MET A 543 -29.65 -18.07 -10.70
C MET A 543 -30.97 -17.73 -11.40
N LEU A 544 -31.29 -16.44 -11.62
CA LEU A 544 -32.53 -16.02 -12.28
C LEU A 544 -32.73 -16.67 -13.66
N PRO A 545 -31.72 -16.77 -14.56
CA PRO A 545 -31.87 -17.46 -15.83
C PRO A 545 -32.17 -18.95 -15.65
N VAL A 546 -31.57 -19.60 -14.64
CA VAL A 546 -31.83 -21.01 -14.31
C VAL A 546 -33.26 -21.19 -13.81
N TYR A 547 -33.76 -20.29 -12.96
CA TYR A 547 -35.14 -20.33 -12.49
C TYR A 547 -36.14 -20.05 -13.62
N ILE A 548 -35.87 -19.09 -14.51
CA ILE A 548 -36.69 -18.83 -15.70
C ILE A 548 -36.73 -20.08 -16.59
N PHE A 549 -35.59 -20.72 -16.81
CA PHE A 549 -35.50 -21.96 -17.57
C PHE A 549 -36.30 -23.10 -16.92
N LEU A 550 -36.13 -23.32 -15.61
CA LEU A 550 -36.86 -24.34 -14.86
C LEU A 550 -38.38 -24.10 -14.87
N ILE A 551 -38.83 -22.86 -14.65
CA ILE A 551 -40.24 -22.50 -14.69
C ILE A 551 -40.80 -22.75 -16.09
N THR A 552 -40.09 -22.32 -17.13
CA THR A 552 -40.49 -22.52 -18.53
C THR A 552 -40.57 -24.01 -18.87
N PHE A 553 -39.60 -24.80 -18.42
CA PHE A 553 -39.58 -26.26 -18.57
C PHE A 553 -40.77 -26.93 -17.88
N VAL A 554 -41.10 -26.53 -16.66
CA VAL A 554 -42.27 -27.02 -15.92
C VAL A 554 -43.57 -26.65 -16.64
N VAL A 555 -43.70 -25.43 -17.15
CA VAL A 555 -44.89 -24.99 -17.91
C VAL A 555 -45.06 -25.82 -19.19
N ILE A 556 -43.97 -26.10 -19.91
CA ILE A 556 -43.99 -26.97 -21.10
C ILE A 556 -44.42 -28.40 -20.73
N LEU A 557 -43.87 -28.97 -19.65
CA LEU A 557 -44.26 -30.31 -19.16
C LEU A 557 -45.75 -30.39 -18.81
N ILE A 558 -46.29 -29.38 -18.14
CA ILE A 558 -47.72 -29.29 -17.82
C ILE A 558 -48.54 -29.21 -19.10
N ALA A 559 -48.15 -28.36 -20.06
CA ALA A 559 -48.85 -28.23 -21.33
C ALA A 559 -48.88 -29.55 -22.13
N ILE A 560 -47.74 -30.27 -22.21
CA ILE A 560 -47.66 -31.59 -22.84
C ILE A 560 -48.55 -32.60 -22.12
N THR A 561 -48.52 -32.62 -20.79
CA THR A 561 -49.34 -33.55 -19.99
C THR A 561 -50.83 -33.29 -20.21
N VAL A 562 -51.26 -32.02 -20.16
CA VAL A 562 -52.64 -31.62 -20.44
C VAL A 562 -53.04 -32.01 -21.86
N TYR A 563 -52.19 -31.76 -22.86
CA TYR A 563 -52.43 -32.17 -24.24
C TYR A 563 -52.61 -33.69 -24.38
N VAL A 564 -51.74 -34.49 -23.75
CA VAL A 564 -51.82 -35.96 -23.76
C VAL A 564 -53.10 -36.43 -23.07
N LEU A 565 -53.48 -35.85 -21.94
CA LEU A 565 -54.71 -36.20 -21.22
C LEU A 565 -55.97 -35.86 -22.02
N ILE A 566 -56.02 -34.68 -22.65
CA ILE A 566 -57.11 -34.28 -23.54
C ILE A 566 -57.19 -35.23 -24.73
N LYS A 567 -56.08 -35.51 -25.40
CA LYS A 567 -56.01 -36.46 -26.52
C LYS A 567 -56.48 -37.85 -26.10
N HIS A 568 -56.02 -38.35 -24.95
CA HIS A 568 -56.44 -39.65 -24.42
C HIS A 568 -57.94 -39.68 -24.10
N HIS A 569 -58.48 -38.61 -23.51
CA HIS A 569 -59.91 -38.48 -23.21
C HIS A 569 -60.76 -38.46 -24.49
N ILE A 570 -60.36 -37.70 -25.51
CA ILE A 570 -61.02 -37.65 -26.81
C ILE A 570 -61.02 -39.04 -27.47
N VAL A 571 -59.85 -39.70 -27.56
CA VAL A 571 -59.73 -41.04 -28.16
C VAL A 571 -60.56 -42.09 -27.40
N LYS A 572 -60.57 -42.04 -26.06
CA LYS A 572 -61.37 -42.96 -25.23
C LYS A 572 -62.87 -42.76 -25.43
N ASN A 573 -63.33 -41.52 -25.56
CA ASN A 573 -64.74 -41.21 -25.84
C ASN A 573 -65.12 -41.61 -27.28
N TYR A 574 -64.24 -41.39 -28.26
CA TYR A 574 -64.46 -41.79 -29.65
C TYR A 574 -64.55 -43.32 -29.82
N LYS A 575 -63.76 -44.08 -29.06
CA LYS A 575 -63.85 -45.57 -29.02
C LYS A 575 -65.08 -46.11 -28.27
N LYS A 576 -65.77 -45.29 -27.46
CA LYS A 576 -67.03 -45.67 -26.81
C LYS A 576 -68.27 -45.38 -27.68
N SER A 577 -68.12 -44.52 -28.70
CA SER A 577 -69.18 -44.16 -29.65
C SER A 577 -69.18 -44.98 -30.94
N LEU A 578 -68.15 -45.82 -31.14
CA LEU A 578 -68.06 -46.88 -32.14
C LEU A 578 -68.41 -48.20 -31.47
#